data_AF-A0A401U7C6-F1
#
_entry.id   AF-A0A401U7C6-F1
#
_cell.length_a   1.000
_cell.length_b   1.000
_cell.length_c   1.000
_cell.angle_alpha   90.00
_cell.angle_beta   90.00
_cell.angle_gamma   90.00
#
_symmetry.space_group_name_H-M   'P 1'
#
loop_
_entity.id
_entity.type
_entity.pdbx_description
1 polymer ?
#
loop_
_entity_poly.entity_id
_entity_poly.type
_entity_poly.pdbx_seq_one_letter_code
_entity_poly.pdbx_strand_id
1 'polypeptide(L)'
;MRIIKNVFAAVAVLMMAFLSGCDNEKDPGVRPTVESTNPVDGASNVAVNSAITATFSVAMDPSTINTTNFTVTQGSTAVVGIVSYSGTTATFTPTNLLAESTLFTATITTGVKNTNGDALLIAEAFSFTSGLIPDTTVPVISATNPLSTATNVGRNNTVSITFSEAMDPATINTSTFTLKKGSTAVAGEVIYSGMVASFNPTNTLDASANYTASITTGAKDLAGNALASLTTWAFTTGGSTSTLAVVDLGAAGNYLLLAKTAINNVSTSALTGDLGLSPAATSYITGLSLINATGFATSAQVTGNIYAADMADPTPINLTTAVNNMTTAYNDAAGRLSPDFLELGTGNIGGRTLTPGLYKWTTSVTIPASITISGGADDVWIFQISGDLLMSNAVNMTLSGGAQAKNIFWQVAGQATFGTTSHAEGIILSMTGITLQTGASMNGRALAQTAIVLDSNAVTQPQ
;
A
#
# COMPACT_ATOMS: atom_id res chain seq x y z
N MET A 1 49.88 -16.17 16.38
CA MET A 1 49.00 -15.28 17.16
C MET A 1 48.80 -13.98 16.39
N ARG A 2 47.58 -13.79 15.84
CA ARG A 2 46.84 -12.55 15.50
C ARG A 2 47.47 -11.49 14.53
N ILE A 3 46.86 -11.26 13.35
CA ILE A 3 45.80 -10.25 12.95
C ILE A 3 46.45 -8.95 12.41
N ILE A 4 46.40 -8.63 11.09
CA ILE A 4 45.36 -7.97 10.25
C ILE A 4 45.03 -6.49 10.60
N LYS A 5 45.13 -5.60 9.60
CA LYS A 5 44.32 -4.39 9.23
C LYS A 5 45.02 -3.75 8.01
N ASN A 6 44.55 -3.62 6.76
CA ASN A 6 43.25 -3.40 6.10
C ASN A 6 42.59 -2.03 6.40
N VAL A 7 42.57 -1.13 5.39
CA VAL A 7 41.36 -0.60 4.69
C VAL A 7 41.49 0.88 4.21
N PHE A 8 41.34 1.02 2.88
CA PHE A 8 40.67 2.01 2.01
C PHE A 8 40.75 3.54 2.23
N ALA A 9 41.01 4.20 1.09
CA ALA A 9 41.00 5.63 0.87
C ALA A 9 39.65 6.16 0.36
N ALA A 10 39.28 7.32 0.91
CA ALA A 10 38.63 8.48 0.30
C ALA A 10 37.39 8.31 -0.61
N VAL A 11 36.22 8.71 -0.10
CA VAL A 11 35.14 9.31 -0.88
C VAL A 11 34.96 10.75 -0.38
N ALA A 12 35.22 11.72 -1.25
CA ALA A 12 35.05 13.14 -0.98
C ALA A 12 33.59 13.55 -1.21
N VAL A 13 32.98 14.15 -0.19
CA VAL A 13 31.71 14.87 -0.27
C VAL A 13 32.02 16.28 -0.79
N LEU A 14 31.52 16.61 -1.99
CA LEU A 14 31.50 17.99 -2.49
C LEU A 14 30.04 18.44 -2.58
N MET A 15 29.60 19.17 -1.56
CA MET A 15 28.31 19.86 -1.53
C MET A 15 28.53 21.28 -2.07
N MET A 16 28.21 21.51 -3.34
CA MET A 16 28.14 22.87 -3.91
C MET A 16 26.72 23.39 -3.74
N ALA A 17 26.60 24.47 -2.97
CA ALA A 17 25.43 25.32 -2.95
C ALA A 17 25.26 26.01 -4.31
N PHE A 18 24.05 25.94 -4.89
CA PHE A 18 23.67 26.84 -5.98
C PHE A 18 22.61 27.83 -5.50
N LEU A 19 22.96 29.09 -5.75
CA LEU A 19 22.14 30.27 -5.58
C LEU A 19 20.94 30.25 -6.54
N SER A 20 19.87 30.86 -6.07
CA SER A 20 18.67 31.27 -6.80
C SER A 20 18.98 31.91 -8.16
N GLY A 21 18.42 31.36 -9.23
CA GLY A 21 18.30 31.96 -10.55
C GLY A 21 17.13 31.33 -11.29
N CYS A 22 16.18 32.15 -11.76
CA CYS A 22 15.01 31.72 -12.51
C CYS A 22 15.42 31.01 -13.80
N ASP A 23 15.01 29.75 -13.96
CA ASP A 23 14.61 29.18 -15.24
C ASP A 23 13.70 27.98 -14.98
N ASN A 24 12.71 27.79 -15.86
CA ASN A 24 11.84 26.61 -15.89
C ASN A 24 12.66 25.37 -16.30
N GLU A 25 13.60 24.92 -15.47
CA GLU A 25 14.21 23.61 -15.64
C GLU A 25 13.18 22.56 -15.22
N LYS A 26 12.69 21.81 -16.22
CA LYS A 26 12.10 20.50 -15.98
C LYS A 26 13.02 19.75 -15.02
N ASP A 27 12.45 19.21 -13.96
CA ASP A 27 13.03 18.16 -13.12
C ASP A 27 13.95 17.25 -13.96
N PRO A 28 15.22 17.03 -13.59
CA PRO A 28 16.14 16.22 -14.40
C PRO A 28 15.54 14.83 -14.62
N GLY A 29 14.96 14.63 -15.81
CA GLY A 29 14.22 13.44 -16.16
C GLY A 29 15.06 12.18 -15.97
N VAL A 30 14.44 11.14 -15.41
CA VAL A 30 15.08 9.82 -15.29
C VAL A 30 15.33 9.29 -16.69
N ARG A 31 16.62 9.23 -17.09
CA ARG A 31 17.03 8.65 -18.37
C ARG A 31 16.63 7.16 -18.43
N PRO A 32 16.11 6.69 -19.57
CA PRO A 32 15.77 5.28 -19.71
C PRO A 32 17.01 4.39 -19.68
N THR A 33 16.85 3.17 -19.20
CA THR A 33 17.82 2.06 -19.24
C THR A 33 17.11 0.78 -19.66
N VAL A 34 17.84 -0.18 -20.25
CA VAL A 34 17.33 -1.54 -20.45
C VAL A 34 17.56 -2.33 -19.16
N GLU A 35 16.49 -2.85 -18.57
CA GLU A 35 16.54 -3.60 -17.30
C GLU A 35 16.68 -5.10 -17.52
N SER A 36 16.12 -5.62 -18.60
CA SER A 36 16.19 -7.05 -18.95
C SER A 36 15.96 -7.28 -20.43
N THR A 37 16.50 -8.38 -20.94
CA THR A 37 16.28 -8.87 -22.30
C THR A 37 15.85 -10.33 -22.27
N ASN A 38 15.04 -10.73 -23.24
CA ASN A 38 14.77 -12.14 -23.52
C ASN A 38 14.90 -12.37 -25.04
N PRO A 39 15.88 -13.14 -25.53
CA PRO A 39 16.86 -13.90 -24.75
C PRO A 39 17.80 -13.03 -23.90
N VAL A 40 18.30 -13.57 -22.79
CA VAL A 40 19.38 -12.95 -22.01
C VAL A 40 20.68 -12.94 -22.81
N ASP A 41 21.58 -11.99 -22.55
CA ASP A 41 22.86 -11.93 -23.27
C ASP A 41 23.67 -13.23 -23.10
N GLY A 42 24.16 -13.75 -24.23
CA GLY A 42 24.86 -15.02 -24.32
C GLY A 42 23.97 -16.27 -24.28
N ALA A 43 22.64 -16.13 -24.36
CA ALA A 43 21.74 -17.28 -24.36
C ALA A 43 22.06 -18.27 -25.49
N SER A 44 21.88 -19.56 -25.22
CA SER A 44 22.06 -20.65 -26.19
C SER A 44 20.78 -21.46 -26.34
N ASN A 45 20.65 -22.19 -27.46
CA ASN A 45 19.47 -23.00 -27.79
C ASN A 45 18.15 -22.21 -27.79
N VAL A 46 18.19 -20.94 -28.18
CA VAL A 46 16.99 -20.11 -28.33
C VAL A 46 16.16 -20.65 -29.49
N ALA A 47 14.87 -20.89 -29.30
CA ALA A 47 14.05 -21.46 -30.35
C ALA A 47 13.98 -20.55 -31.59
N VAL A 48 13.94 -21.17 -32.77
CA VAL A 48 14.07 -20.44 -34.04
C VAL A 48 12.86 -19.54 -34.37
N ASN A 49 11.74 -19.72 -33.67
CA ASN A 49 10.54 -18.87 -33.77
C ASN A 49 10.39 -17.88 -32.60
N SER A 50 11.35 -17.81 -31.67
CA SER A 50 11.25 -16.88 -30.54
C SER A 50 11.33 -15.43 -31.00
N ALA A 51 10.44 -14.59 -30.47
CA ALA A 51 10.58 -13.15 -30.47
C ALA A 51 11.65 -12.70 -29.46
N ILE A 52 12.24 -11.53 -29.72
CA ILE A 52 13.32 -10.95 -28.95
C ILE A 52 12.76 -9.72 -28.24
N THR A 53 12.97 -9.59 -26.94
CA THR A 53 12.41 -8.51 -26.13
C THR A 53 13.46 -7.76 -25.34
N ALA A 54 13.15 -6.51 -25.03
CA ALA A 54 13.86 -5.70 -24.07
C ALA A 54 12.89 -4.84 -23.26
N THR A 55 13.05 -4.88 -21.94
CA THR A 55 12.22 -4.14 -20.98
C THR A 55 12.99 -2.93 -20.48
N PHE A 56 12.36 -1.76 -20.53
CA PHE A 56 12.93 -0.49 -20.10
C PHE A 56 12.51 -0.11 -18.68
N SER A 57 13.34 0.68 -17.99
CA SER A 57 13.08 1.19 -16.64
C SER A 57 11.95 2.22 -16.54
N VAL A 58 11.56 2.80 -17.67
CA VAL A 58 10.50 3.80 -17.78
C VAL A 58 9.69 3.59 -19.06
N ALA A 59 8.51 4.21 -19.12
CA ALA A 59 7.72 4.27 -20.34
C ALA A 59 8.49 5.01 -21.46
N MET A 60 8.54 4.39 -22.63
CA MET A 60 9.19 4.89 -23.84
C MET A 60 8.19 5.60 -24.75
N ASP A 61 8.67 6.49 -25.60
CA ASP A 61 7.91 7.02 -26.73
C ASP A 61 7.77 5.90 -27.79
N PRO A 62 6.56 5.36 -28.01
CA PRO A 62 6.36 4.24 -28.93
C PRO A 62 6.78 4.54 -30.36
N SER A 63 6.78 5.82 -30.78
CA SER A 63 7.21 6.21 -32.14
C SER A 63 8.70 5.99 -32.38
N THR A 64 9.50 6.01 -31.31
CA THR A 64 10.94 5.78 -31.35
C THR A 64 11.32 4.30 -31.25
N ILE A 65 10.38 3.44 -30.84
CA ILE A 65 10.54 1.99 -30.78
C ILE A 65 10.10 1.38 -32.12
N ASN A 66 11.05 1.24 -33.03
CA ASN A 66 10.81 0.80 -34.39
C ASN A 66 12.00 -0.02 -34.93
N THR A 67 11.87 -0.57 -36.14
CA THR A 67 12.88 -1.42 -36.78
C THR A 67 14.20 -0.73 -37.12
N THR A 68 14.29 0.60 -37.00
CA THR A 68 15.57 1.32 -37.12
C THR A 68 16.33 1.29 -35.80
N ASN A 69 15.62 1.37 -34.69
CA ASN A 69 16.21 1.50 -33.36
C ASN A 69 16.25 0.20 -32.57
N PHE A 70 15.47 -0.82 -32.93
CA PHE A 70 15.58 -2.17 -32.40
C PHE A 70 15.78 -3.15 -33.56
N THR A 71 17.01 -3.64 -33.70
CA THR A 71 17.44 -4.49 -34.81
C THR A 71 17.95 -5.84 -34.31
N VAL A 72 17.90 -6.85 -35.17
CA VAL A 72 18.54 -8.16 -34.97
C VAL A 72 19.35 -8.49 -36.21
N THR A 73 20.61 -8.91 -36.04
CA THR A 73 21.51 -9.26 -37.16
C THR A 73 22.13 -10.65 -36.97
N GLN A 74 22.37 -11.33 -38.09
CA GLN A 74 23.25 -12.50 -38.21
C GLN A 74 24.58 -12.03 -38.79
N GLY A 75 25.58 -11.78 -37.94
CA GLY A 75 26.78 -11.06 -38.37
C GLY A 75 26.43 -9.68 -38.92
N SER A 76 26.71 -9.42 -40.20
CA SER A 76 26.35 -8.18 -40.88
C SER A 76 24.99 -8.20 -41.60
N THR A 77 24.31 -9.36 -41.65
CA THR A 77 23.03 -9.51 -42.34
C THR A 77 21.89 -9.17 -41.39
N ALA A 78 21.01 -8.23 -41.76
CA ALA A 78 19.83 -7.91 -40.98
C ALA A 78 18.77 -9.03 -41.04
N VAL A 79 18.23 -9.40 -39.88
CA VAL A 79 17.03 -10.23 -39.78
C VAL A 79 15.82 -9.34 -40.03
N VAL A 80 14.89 -9.79 -40.89
CA VAL A 80 13.64 -9.07 -41.11
C VAL A 80 12.66 -9.42 -39.99
N GLY A 81 12.08 -8.39 -39.39
CA GLY A 81 11.14 -8.54 -38.29
C GLY A 81 10.25 -7.31 -38.13
N ILE A 82 9.27 -7.45 -37.25
CA ILE A 82 8.34 -6.38 -36.84
C ILE A 82 8.71 -5.98 -35.42
N VAL A 83 8.69 -4.68 -35.13
CA VAL A 83 8.87 -4.16 -33.78
C VAL A 83 7.54 -3.68 -33.23
N SER A 84 7.18 -4.13 -32.04
CA SER A 84 6.04 -3.65 -31.25
C SER A 84 6.51 -3.16 -29.89
N TYR A 85 5.63 -2.40 -29.20
CA TYR A 85 5.88 -1.87 -27.87
C TYR A 85 4.60 -1.96 -27.04
N SER A 86 4.67 -2.58 -25.86
CA SER A 86 3.56 -2.74 -24.93
C SER A 86 4.05 -2.60 -23.49
N GLY A 87 3.36 -1.80 -22.67
CA GLY A 87 3.81 -1.46 -21.33
C GLY A 87 5.18 -0.77 -21.36
N THR A 88 6.20 -1.43 -20.82
CA THR A 88 7.60 -1.00 -20.88
C THR A 88 8.49 -1.90 -21.74
N THR A 89 7.92 -2.82 -22.51
CA THR A 89 8.68 -3.84 -23.25
C THR A 89 8.56 -3.62 -24.75
N ALA A 90 9.71 -3.53 -25.43
CA ALA A 90 9.80 -3.63 -26.88
C ALA A 90 9.98 -5.09 -27.29
N THR A 91 9.32 -5.49 -28.36
CA THR A 91 9.38 -6.85 -28.91
C THR A 91 9.74 -6.79 -30.39
N PHE A 92 10.82 -7.43 -30.79
CA PHE A 92 11.18 -7.71 -32.17
C PHE A 92 10.73 -9.13 -32.51
N THR A 93 9.78 -9.28 -33.42
CA THR A 93 9.27 -10.57 -33.91
C THR A 93 9.84 -10.84 -35.31
N PRO A 94 10.75 -11.83 -35.47
CA PRO A 94 11.23 -12.22 -36.79
C PRO A 94 10.07 -12.63 -37.71
N THR A 95 10.06 -12.20 -38.97
CA THR A 95 9.01 -12.60 -39.93
C THR A 95 9.24 -13.99 -40.53
N ASN A 96 10.47 -14.49 -40.45
CA ASN A 96 10.86 -15.84 -40.83
C ASN A 96 11.54 -16.51 -39.63
N LEU A 97 11.55 -17.85 -39.60
CA LEU A 97 12.36 -18.58 -38.63
C LEU A 97 13.82 -18.13 -38.70
N LEU A 98 14.43 -17.95 -37.55
CA LEU A 98 15.85 -17.70 -37.41
C LEU A 98 16.63 -18.90 -37.95
N ALA A 99 17.77 -18.64 -38.60
CA ALA A 99 18.69 -19.71 -39.01
C ALA A 99 19.12 -20.54 -37.79
N GLU A 100 19.23 -21.85 -37.94
CA GLU A 100 19.57 -22.79 -36.85
C GLU A 100 21.02 -22.67 -36.40
N SER A 101 21.30 -22.97 -35.13
CA SER A 101 22.67 -22.98 -34.55
C SER A 101 23.50 -21.74 -34.87
N THR A 102 22.85 -20.58 -34.91
CA THR A 102 23.41 -19.35 -35.46
C THR A 102 23.48 -18.28 -34.37
N LEU A 103 24.61 -17.58 -34.30
CA LEU A 103 24.79 -16.41 -33.44
C LEU A 103 24.09 -15.19 -34.06
N PHE A 104 23.19 -14.58 -33.27
CA PHE A 104 22.52 -13.33 -33.56
C PHE A 104 22.95 -12.25 -32.58
N THR A 105 22.87 -11.00 -33.02
CA THR A 105 23.06 -9.82 -32.17
C THR A 105 21.83 -8.93 -32.28
N ALA A 106 21.18 -8.68 -31.16
CA ALA A 106 20.13 -7.69 -31.04
C ALA A 106 20.74 -6.35 -30.60
N THR A 107 20.26 -5.24 -31.15
CA THR A 107 20.76 -3.91 -30.82
C THR A 107 19.61 -2.93 -30.65
N ILE A 108 19.66 -2.19 -29.53
CA ILE A 108 18.77 -1.08 -29.23
C ILE A 108 19.61 0.19 -29.23
N THR A 109 19.36 1.06 -30.20
CA THR A 109 20.19 2.24 -30.42
C THR A 109 19.88 3.34 -29.39
N THR A 110 20.74 4.35 -29.31
CA THR A 110 20.44 5.59 -28.56
C THR A 110 19.35 6.45 -29.22
N GLY A 111 18.74 5.99 -30.32
CA GLY A 111 17.63 6.66 -30.98
C GLY A 111 16.29 6.49 -30.25
N VAL A 112 16.16 5.49 -29.35
CA VAL A 112 14.96 5.30 -28.52
C VAL A 112 14.92 6.34 -27.40
N LYS A 113 13.73 6.88 -27.11
CA LYS A 113 13.52 7.94 -26.12
C LYS A 113 12.38 7.62 -25.16
N ASN A 114 12.46 8.14 -23.94
CA ASN A 114 11.33 8.15 -23.01
C ASN A 114 10.26 9.18 -23.46
N THR A 115 9.10 9.18 -22.81
CA THR A 115 8.01 10.14 -23.09
C THR A 115 8.38 11.61 -22.81
N ASN A 116 9.46 11.86 -22.05
CA ASN A 116 10.01 13.19 -21.80
C ASN A 116 11.01 13.65 -22.87
N GLY A 117 11.40 12.76 -23.80
CA GLY A 117 12.34 13.01 -24.88
C GLY A 117 13.79 12.62 -24.56
N ASP A 118 14.08 12.06 -23.39
CA ASP A 118 15.41 11.61 -23.00
C ASP A 118 15.76 10.29 -23.69
N ALA A 119 16.90 10.25 -24.35
CA ALA A 119 17.40 9.06 -25.03
C ALA A 119 18.11 8.09 -24.07
N LEU A 120 18.22 6.81 -24.48
CA LEU A 120 19.19 5.88 -23.90
C LEU A 120 20.59 6.53 -23.91
N LEU A 121 21.32 6.40 -22.81
CA LEU A 121 22.68 6.95 -22.70
C LEU A 121 23.67 6.21 -23.60
N ILE A 122 23.55 4.89 -23.65
CA ILE A 122 24.40 3.99 -24.44
C ILE A 122 23.47 3.03 -25.18
N ALA A 123 23.84 2.68 -26.41
CA ALA A 123 23.12 1.65 -27.15
C ALA A 123 23.31 0.29 -26.45
N GLU A 124 22.22 -0.44 -26.27
CA GLU A 124 22.26 -1.78 -25.70
C GLU A 124 22.47 -2.79 -26.83
N ALA A 125 23.41 -3.71 -26.66
CA ALA A 125 23.61 -4.81 -27.59
C ALA A 125 23.82 -6.10 -26.82
N PHE A 126 23.08 -7.14 -27.22
CA PHE A 126 23.16 -8.46 -26.62
C PHE A 126 23.11 -9.52 -27.71
N SER A 127 23.70 -10.68 -27.41
CA SER A 127 23.85 -11.77 -28.35
C SER A 127 23.13 -13.02 -27.86
N PHE A 128 22.70 -13.86 -28.80
CA PHE A 128 22.13 -15.16 -28.49
C PHE A 128 22.37 -16.14 -29.65
N THR A 129 22.43 -17.42 -29.33
CA THR A 129 22.58 -18.50 -30.32
C THR A 129 21.27 -19.26 -30.44
N SER A 130 20.72 -19.31 -31.65
CA SER A 130 19.52 -20.09 -31.95
C SER A 130 19.79 -21.60 -31.83
N GLY A 131 18.75 -22.35 -31.52
CA GLY A 131 18.75 -23.81 -31.49
C GLY A 131 18.45 -24.43 -32.85
N LEU A 132 17.89 -25.65 -32.81
CA LEU A 132 17.60 -26.47 -34.00
C LEU A 132 16.11 -26.55 -34.33
N ILE A 133 15.23 -26.28 -33.36
CA ILE A 133 13.79 -26.52 -33.51
C ILE A 133 12.97 -25.30 -33.06
N PRO A 134 11.79 -25.08 -33.66
CA PRO A 134 10.81 -24.16 -33.12
C PRO A 134 10.35 -24.62 -31.74
N ASP A 135 10.01 -23.67 -30.88
CA ASP A 135 9.30 -23.93 -29.65
C ASP A 135 7.82 -24.10 -29.99
N THR A 136 7.30 -25.29 -29.68
CA THR A 136 5.90 -25.67 -29.82
C THR A 136 5.27 -25.99 -28.47
N THR A 137 5.95 -25.65 -27.38
CA THR A 137 5.47 -25.85 -26.01
C THR A 137 4.35 -24.85 -25.78
N VAL A 138 3.20 -25.34 -25.35
CA VAL A 138 2.06 -24.46 -25.06
C VAL A 138 2.22 -23.90 -23.64
N PRO A 139 2.06 -22.58 -23.44
CA PRO A 139 2.12 -22.00 -22.11
C PRO A 139 1.03 -22.55 -21.19
N VAL A 140 1.38 -22.73 -19.92
CA VAL A 140 0.48 -23.23 -18.86
C VAL A 140 0.42 -22.22 -17.71
N ILE A 141 -0.74 -22.12 -17.06
CA ILE A 141 -0.91 -21.29 -15.86
C ILE A 141 -0.43 -22.11 -14.65
N SER A 142 0.63 -21.65 -14.01
CA SER A 142 1.25 -22.30 -12.85
C SER A 142 0.59 -21.89 -11.54
N ALA A 143 0.04 -20.67 -11.45
CA ALA A 143 -0.66 -20.18 -10.27
C ALA A 143 -1.70 -19.09 -10.62
N THR A 144 -2.71 -18.96 -9.75
CA THR A 144 -3.71 -17.87 -9.77
C THR A 144 -3.75 -17.20 -8.40
N ASN A 145 -3.96 -15.89 -8.37
CA ASN A 145 -4.31 -15.16 -7.16
C ASN A 145 -5.49 -14.22 -7.47
N PRO A 146 -6.59 -14.23 -6.71
CA PRO A 146 -6.93 -15.22 -5.69
C PRO A 146 -6.95 -16.64 -6.26
N LEU A 147 -6.73 -17.63 -5.40
CA LEU A 147 -6.90 -19.04 -5.78
C LEU A 147 -8.34 -19.29 -6.23
N SER A 148 -8.52 -20.27 -7.11
CA SER A 148 -9.86 -20.73 -7.49
C SER A 148 -10.67 -21.11 -6.24
N THR A 149 -11.92 -20.67 -6.20
CA THR A 149 -12.89 -20.80 -5.09
C THR A 149 -12.50 -20.14 -3.77
N ALA A 150 -11.47 -19.29 -3.75
CA ALA A 150 -11.12 -18.50 -2.57
C ALA A 150 -12.32 -17.66 -2.08
N THR A 151 -12.49 -17.59 -0.76
CA THR A 151 -13.53 -16.79 -0.09
C THR A 151 -12.87 -15.74 0.80
N ASN A 152 -13.62 -14.72 1.23
CA ASN A 152 -13.12 -13.62 2.04
C ASN A 152 -11.93 -12.88 1.41
N VAL A 153 -11.89 -12.83 0.08
CA VAL A 153 -10.87 -12.08 -0.65
C VAL A 153 -11.07 -10.59 -0.40
N GLY A 154 -10.00 -9.87 -0.04
CA GLY A 154 -10.06 -8.41 0.13
C GLY A 154 -10.60 -7.72 -1.12
N ARG A 155 -11.43 -6.69 -0.95
CA ARG A 155 -12.11 -6.03 -2.08
C ARG A 155 -11.17 -5.13 -2.90
N ASN A 156 -9.98 -4.87 -2.37
CA ASN A 156 -8.87 -4.15 -3.00
C ASN A 156 -7.83 -5.08 -3.66
N ASN A 157 -8.12 -6.37 -3.81
CA ASN A 157 -7.13 -7.34 -4.28
C ASN A 157 -6.84 -7.21 -5.79
N THR A 158 -5.57 -7.28 -6.14
CA THR A 158 -5.09 -7.47 -7.52
C THR A 158 -5.27 -8.93 -7.92
N VAL A 159 -5.91 -9.16 -9.05
CA VAL A 159 -6.09 -10.51 -9.60
C VAL A 159 -4.91 -10.83 -10.50
N SER A 160 -4.17 -11.91 -10.28
CA SER A 160 -3.01 -12.27 -11.07
C SER A 160 -2.94 -13.74 -11.48
N ILE A 161 -2.16 -13.99 -12.53
CA ILE A 161 -1.79 -15.32 -13.02
C ILE A 161 -0.29 -15.38 -13.22
N THR A 162 0.30 -16.52 -12.87
CA THR A 162 1.70 -16.84 -13.17
C THR A 162 1.71 -17.88 -14.29
N PHE A 163 2.51 -17.65 -15.32
CA PHE A 163 2.69 -18.58 -16.44
C PHE A 163 3.90 -19.51 -16.22
N SER A 164 3.99 -20.57 -17.02
CA SER A 164 5.13 -21.51 -17.04
C SER A 164 6.35 -20.95 -17.78
N GLU A 165 6.15 -19.92 -18.60
CA GLU A 165 7.15 -19.33 -19.47
C GLU A 165 6.85 -17.83 -19.73
N ALA A 166 7.74 -17.16 -20.45
CA ALA A 166 7.57 -15.76 -20.80
C ALA A 166 6.52 -15.59 -21.91
N MET A 167 5.50 -14.79 -21.63
CA MET A 167 4.43 -14.42 -22.56
C MET A 167 4.82 -13.21 -23.43
N ASP A 168 4.22 -13.09 -24.62
CA ASP A 168 4.28 -11.87 -25.43
C ASP A 168 3.45 -10.76 -24.76
N PRO A 169 4.07 -9.67 -24.27
CA PRO A 169 3.38 -8.58 -23.58
C PRO A 169 2.32 -7.88 -24.44
N ALA A 170 2.41 -7.94 -25.77
CA ALA A 170 1.39 -7.37 -26.65
C ALA A 170 0.07 -8.16 -26.61
N THR A 171 0.14 -9.45 -26.26
CA THR A 171 -1.03 -10.35 -26.20
C THR A 171 -1.68 -10.41 -24.82
N ILE A 172 -1.05 -9.83 -23.80
CA ILE A 172 -1.57 -9.77 -22.43
C ILE A 172 -2.17 -8.38 -22.17
N ASN A 173 -3.47 -8.26 -22.34
CA ASN A 173 -4.18 -6.98 -22.24
C ASN A 173 -5.63 -7.19 -21.79
N THR A 174 -6.42 -6.13 -21.70
CA THR A 174 -7.82 -6.16 -21.22
C THR A 174 -8.79 -6.90 -22.14
N SER A 175 -8.38 -7.30 -23.35
CA SER A 175 -9.18 -8.19 -24.21
C SER A 175 -8.93 -9.67 -23.92
N THR A 176 -7.71 -10.00 -23.47
CA THR A 176 -7.30 -11.39 -23.21
C THR A 176 -7.41 -11.76 -21.75
N PHE A 177 -7.11 -10.85 -20.82
CA PHE A 177 -7.25 -11.03 -19.37
C PHE A 177 -8.36 -10.13 -18.82
N THR A 178 -9.46 -10.72 -18.36
CA THR A 178 -10.65 -9.99 -17.90
C THR A 178 -11.12 -10.44 -16.52
N LEU A 179 -11.86 -9.56 -15.85
CA LEU A 179 -12.57 -9.85 -14.61
C LEU A 179 -14.06 -9.47 -14.78
N LYS A 180 -14.96 -10.35 -14.34
CA LYS A 180 -16.42 -10.12 -14.41
C LYS A 180 -17.12 -10.40 -13.09
N LYS A 181 -18.20 -9.66 -12.81
CA LYS A 181 -19.21 -9.98 -11.80
C LYS A 181 -20.47 -10.45 -12.51
N GLY A 182 -20.73 -11.75 -12.50
CA GLY A 182 -21.76 -12.34 -13.36
C GLY A 182 -21.45 -12.05 -14.84
N SER A 183 -22.36 -11.37 -15.54
CA SER A 183 -22.16 -10.94 -16.93
C SER A 183 -21.47 -9.59 -17.09
N THR A 184 -21.36 -8.81 -16.01
CA THR A 184 -20.85 -7.43 -16.03
C THR A 184 -19.32 -7.42 -15.98
N ALA A 185 -18.69 -6.74 -16.93
CA ALA A 185 -17.23 -6.54 -16.92
C ALA A 185 -16.81 -5.58 -15.81
N VAL A 186 -15.74 -5.91 -15.12
CA VAL A 186 -15.07 -5.03 -14.16
C VAL A 186 -14.03 -4.22 -14.91
N ALA A 187 -14.01 -2.90 -14.73
CA ALA A 187 -12.96 -2.05 -15.27
C ALA A 187 -11.67 -2.24 -14.47
N GLY A 188 -10.54 -2.29 -15.17
CA GLY A 188 -9.23 -2.42 -14.56
C GLY A 188 -8.11 -2.35 -15.59
N GLU A 189 -6.89 -2.26 -15.07
CA GLU A 189 -5.66 -2.24 -15.84
C GLU A 189 -5.01 -3.62 -15.86
N VAL A 190 -4.46 -4.04 -17.01
CA VAL A 190 -3.67 -5.27 -17.13
C VAL A 190 -2.21 -4.89 -17.27
N ILE A 191 -1.38 -5.45 -16.38
CA ILE A 191 0.07 -5.26 -16.35
C ILE A 191 0.72 -6.64 -16.47
N TYR A 192 1.75 -6.75 -17.29
CA TYR A 192 2.56 -7.97 -17.42
C TYR A 192 4.01 -7.66 -17.07
N SER A 193 4.60 -8.47 -16.18
CA SER A 193 6.02 -8.34 -15.81
C SER A 193 6.60 -9.70 -15.43
N GLY A 194 7.79 -10.00 -15.96
CA GLY A 194 8.43 -11.30 -15.80
C GLY A 194 7.60 -12.42 -16.41
N MET A 195 6.91 -13.18 -15.56
CA MET A 195 6.00 -14.29 -15.91
C MET A 195 4.59 -14.10 -15.33
N VAL A 196 4.30 -12.90 -14.81
CA VAL A 196 3.06 -12.61 -14.07
C VAL A 196 2.24 -11.58 -14.81
N ALA A 197 0.99 -11.92 -15.13
CA ALA A 197 -0.01 -10.95 -15.53
C ALA A 197 -0.88 -10.59 -14.34
N SER A 198 -1.13 -9.30 -14.15
CA SER A 198 -1.92 -8.72 -13.06
C SER A 198 -3.02 -7.84 -13.63
N PHE A 199 -4.24 -8.06 -13.16
CA PHE A 199 -5.42 -7.22 -13.38
C PHE A 199 -5.68 -6.42 -12.10
N ASN A 200 -5.54 -5.10 -12.19
CA ASN A 200 -5.79 -4.15 -11.12
C ASN A 200 -7.17 -3.50 -11.32
N PRO A 201 -8.21 -3.87 -10.55
CA PRO A 201 -9.52 -3.22 -10.66
C PRO A 201 -9.41 -1.72 -10.40
N THR A 202 -10.08 -0.91 -11.22
CA THR A 202 -10.08 0.56 -11.06
C THR A 202 -10.81 0.99 -9.79
N ASN A 203 -11.89 0.27 -9.46
CA ASN A 203 -12.70 0.50 -8.27
C ASN A 203 -12.58 -0.68 -7.32
N THR A 204 -12.74 -0.41 -6.02
CA THR A 204 -12.91 -1.46 -5.01
C THR A 204 -14.05 -2.38 -5.43
N LEU A 205 -13.80 -3.68 -5.37
CA LEU A 205 -14.79 -4.69 -5.72
C LEU A 205 -15.98 -4.63 -4.75
N ASP A 206 -17.13 -5.16 -5.14
CA ASP A 206 -18.33 -5.20 -4.31
C ASP A 206 -18.17 -6.21 -3.18
N ALA A 207 -18.82 -5.97 -2.05
CA ALA A 207 -18.79 -6.89 -0.92
C ALA A 207 -19.61 -8.18 -1.19
N SER A 208 -19.18 -9.30 -0.62
CA SER A 208 -19.85 -10.60 -0.69
C SER A 208 -20.25 -11.02 -2.11
N ALA A 209 -19.46 -10.65 -3.10
CA ALA A 209 -19.74 -10.86 -4.51
C ALA A 209 -18.79 -11.88 -5.13
N ASN A 210 -19.35 -12.76 -5.97
CA ASN A 210 -18.59 -13.72 -6.76
C ASN A 210 -18.09 -13.06 -8.06
N TYR A 211 -16.77 -13.10 -8.25
CA TYR A 211 -16.09 -12.63 -9.44
C TYR A 211 -15.50 -13.80 -10.21
N THR A 212 -15.46 -13.68 -11.53
CA THR A 212 -14.85 -14.66 -12.43
C THR A 212 -13.79 -13.96 -13.26
N ALA A 213 -12.55 -14.37 -13.08
CA ALA A 213 -11.44 -13.96 -13.91
C ALA A 213 -11.28 -14.92 -15.08
N SER A 214 -10.81 -14.43 -16.22
CA SER A 214 -10.57 -15.26 -17.39
C SER A 214 -9.37 -14.80 -18.20
N ILE A 215 -8.60 -15.76 -18.71
CA ILE A 215 -7.52 -15.56 -19.67
C ILE A 215 -7.79 -16.40 -20.92
N THR A 216 -7.91 -15.74 -22.07
CA THR A 216 -8.31 -16.38 -23.33
C THR A 216 -7.13 -17.01 -24.08
N THR A 217 -7.42 -17.83 -25.09
CA THR A 217 -6.43 -18.36 -26.04
C THR A 217 -5.80 -17.29 -26.94
N GLY A 218 -6.21 -16.03 -26.82
CA GLY A 218 -5.52 -14.90 -27.46
C GLY A 218 -4.16 -14.59 -26.83
N ALA A 219 -3.92 -15.01 -25.58
CA ALA A 219 -2.64 -14.89 -24.90
C ALA A 219 -1.63 -15.91 -25.46
N LYS A 220 -0.45 -15.43 -25.86
CA LYS A 220 0.59 -16.24 -26.51
C LYS A 220 1.95 -16.04 -25.86
N ASP A 221 2.80 -17.06 -25.96
CA ASP A 221 4.22 -16.96 -25.62
C ASP A 221 5.00 -16.15 -26.68
N LEU A 222 6.30 -15.94 -26.43
CA LEU A 222 7.21 -15.28 -27.37
C LEU A 222 7.46 -16.09 -28.65
N ALA A 223 7.17 -17.39 -28.65
CA ALA A 223 7.28 -18.28 -29.81
C ALA A 223 6.00 -18.32 -30.67
N GLY A 224 4.93 -17.64 -30.20
CA GLY A 224 3.63 -17.56 -30.86
C GLY A 224 2.65 -18.68 -30.48
N ASN A 225 2.98 -19.57 -29.54
CA ASN A 225 2.06 -20.60 -29.07
C ASN A 225 1.00 -19.98 -28.16
N ALA A 226 -0.26 -20.22 -28.48
CA ALA A 226 -1.40 -19.78 -27.68
C ALA A 226 -1.63 -20.70 -26.48
N LEU A 227 -2.22 -20.16 -25.39
CA LEU A 227 -2.80 -20.99 -24.34
C LEU A 227 -3.74 -22.05 -24.95
N ALA A 228 -3.67 -23.28 -24.43
CA ALA A 228 -4.42 -24.42 -24.97
C ALA A 228 -5.94 -24.21 -24.97
N SER A 229 -6.46 -23.51 -23.97
CA SER A 229 -7.88 -23.25 -23.79
C SER A 229 -8.12 -21.98 -22.98
N LEU A 230 -9.34 -21.44 -23.08
CA LEU A 230 -9.82 -20.41 -22.17
C LEU A 230 -9.74 -20.94 -20.74
N THR A 231 -9.01 -20.23 -19.87
CA THR A 231 -8.99 -20.54 -18.44
C THR A 231 -9.86 -19.54 -17.70
N THR A 232 -10.72 -20.06 -16.83
CA THR A 232 -11.56 -19.26 -15.94
C THR A 232 -11.41 -19.75 -14.51
N TRP A 233 -11.36 -18.84 -13.55
CA TRP A 233 -11.46 -19.16 -12.14
C TRP A 233 -12.32 -18.12 -11.44
N ALA A 234 -12.95 -18.53 -10.34
CA ALA A 234 -13.83 -17.67 -9.58
C ALA A 234 -13.33 -17.52 -8.15
N PHE A 235 -13.64 -16.37 -7.54
CA PHE A 235 -13.39 -16.10 -6.14
C PHE A 235 -14.52 -15.24 -5.59
N THR A 236 -14.75 -15.34 -4.28
CA THR A 236 -15.75 -14.55 -3.57
C THR A 236 -15.05 -13.54 -2.68
N THR A 237 -15.38 -12.27 -2.89
CA THR A 237 -14.94 -11.17 -2.04
C THR A 237 -15.54 -11.27 -0.64
N GLY A 238 -14.77 -10.82 0.36
CA GLY A 238 -15.27 -10.59 1.71
C GLY A 238 -16.12 -9.33 1.80
N GLY A 239 -16.16 -8.72 2.98
CA GLY A 239 -17.01 -7.56 3.23
C GLY A 239 -18.46 -7.92 3.56
N SER A 240 -19.20 -6.93 4.06
CA SER A 240 -20.64 -7.02 4.30
C SER A 240 -21.40 -6.12 3.32
N THR A 241 -22.57 -6.55 2.88
CA THR A 241 -23.51 -5.68 2.12
C THR A 241 -24.34 -4.80 3.05
N SER A 242 -24.30 -5.06 4.35
CA SER A 242 -24.90 -4.20 5.37
C SER A 242 -23.99 -3.00 5.64
N THR A 243 -24.59 -1.88 6.01
CA THR A 243 -23.86 -0.74 6.58
C THR A 243 -23.09 -1.19 7.81
N LEU A 244 -21.84 -0.74 7.92
CA LEU A 244 -20.98 -1.02 9.07
C LEU A 244 -21.55 -0.29 10.30
N ALA A 245 -21.92 -1.04 11.34
CA ALA A 245 -22.42 -0.45 12.57
C ALA A 245 -21.28 0.28 13.33
N VAL A 246 -21.62 1.39 13.98
CA VAL A 246 -20.72 2.10 14.91
C VAL A 246 -20.26 1.18 16.05
N VAL A 247 -19.12 1.48 16.66
CA VAL A 247 -18.66 0.79 17.89
C VAL A 247 -19.29 1.49 19.09
N ASP A 248 -20.05 0.76 19.90
CA ASP A 248 -20.66 1.32 21.11
C ASP A 248 -19.61 1.48 22.21
N LEU A 249 -19.34 2.73 22.59
CA LEU A 249 -18.38 3.06 23.64
C LEU A 249 -18.97 2.94 25.05
N GLY A 250 -20.30 2.84 25.19
CA GLY A 250 -20.98 2.92 26.47
C GLY A 250 -20.51 4.12 27.30
N ALA A 251 -20.24 3.90 28.59
CA ALA A 251 -19.75 4.95 29.49
C ALA A 251 -18.34 5.45 29.15
N ALA A 252 -17.54 4.71 28.37
CA ALA A 252 -16.24 5.20 27.90
C ALA A 252 -16.40 6.39 26.93
N GLY A 253 -17.53 6.48 26.23
CA GLY A 253 -17.84 7.58 25.31
C GLY A 253 -17.97 8.95 25.97
N ASN A 254 -18.04 9.00 27.30
CA ASN A 254 -18.09 10.26 28.04
C ASN A 254 -16.70 10.90 28.24
N TYR A 255 -15.62 10.16 28.00
CA TYR A 255 -14.26 10.59 28.31
C TYR A 255 -13.46 10.95 27.04
N LEU A 256 -12.76 12.08 27.08
CA LEU A 256 -11.72 12.44 26.12
C LEU A 256 -10.53 11.48 26.22
N LEU A 257 -10.03 11.28 27.45
CA LEU A 257 -8.96 10.35 27.76
C LEU A 257 -9.45 9.36 28.82
N LEU A 258 -9.28 8.07 28.57
CA LEU A 258 -9.56 7.02 29.56
C LEU A 258 -8.39 6.04 29.58
N ALA A 259 -7.75 5.88 30.73
CA ALA A 259 -6.58 5.03 30.89
C ALA A 259 -6.70 4.09 32.10
N LYS A 260 -5.87 3.04 32.14
CA LYS A 260 -5.84 2.11 33.28
C LYS A 260 -4.67 2.29 34.22
N THR A 261 -3.50 2.68 33.71
CA THR A 261 -2.25 2.68 34.49
C THR A 261 -1.68 4.06 34.74
N ALA A 262 -1.79 5.00 33.79
CA ALA A 262 -1.31 6.37 33.97
C ALA A 262 -1.88 7.34 32.93
N ILE A 263 -1.93 8.62 33.30
CA ILE A 263 -2.06 9.75 32.38
C ILE A 263 -0.93 10.71 32.71
N ASN A 264 0.07 10.81 31.83
CA ASN A 264 1.25 11.65 32.07
C ASN A 264 1.29 12.79 31.06
N ASN A 265 1.51 14.01 31.55
CA ASN A 265 1.64 15.20 30.75
C ASN A 265 2.97 15.89 31.07
N VAL A 266 3.81 16.16 30.07
CA VAL A 266 5.17 16.71 30.29
C VAL A 266 5.21 18.24 30.17
N SER A 267 4.25 18.86 29.48
CA SER A 267 4.13 20.31 29.26
C SER A 267 2.69 20.74 29.03
N THR A 268 2.41 22.05 28.97
CA THR A 268 1.02 22.56 28.95
C THR A 268 0.23 22.06 27.73
N SER A 269 -0.79 21.26 27.99
CA SER A 269 -1.76 20.76 27.01
C SER A 269 -3.07 21.55 27.09
N ALA A 270 -3.87 21.49 26.02
CA ALA A 270 -5.23 22.02 25.94
C ALA A 270 -6.20 20.87 25.65
N LEU A 271 -6.91 20.44 26.69
CA LEU A 271 -7.77 19.25 26.66
C LEU A 271 -9.24 19.66 26.82
N THR A 272 -10.09 19.26 25.89
CA THR A 272 -11.53 19.59 25.92
C THR A 272 -12.37 18.33 26.01
N GLY A 273 -12.86 18.04 27.22
CA GLY A 273 -13.59 16.84 27.60
C GLY A 273 -13.05 16.21 28.89
N ASP A 274 -13.75 15.19 29.39
CA ASP A 274 -13.44 14.57 30.69
C ASP A 274 -12.29 13.56 30.62
N LEU A 275 -11.52 13.43 31.71
CA LEU A 275 -10.42 12.48 31.84
C LEU A 275 -10.77 11.42 32.90
N GLY A 276 -10.44 10.16 32.64
CA GLY A 276 -10.67 9.06 33.57
C GLY A 276 -9.45 8.15 33.73
N LEU A 277 -9.13 7.78 34.97
CA LEU A 277 -8.07 6.81 35.28
C LEU A 277 -8.58 5.75 36.26
N SER A 278 -8.61 4.48 35.84
CA SER A 278 -8.98 3.37 36.72
C SER A 278 -8.44 2.03 36.21
N PRO A 279 -7.88 1.16 37.07
CA PRO A 279 -7.95 1.18 38.53
C PRO A 279 -6.85 2.00 39.22
N ALA A 280 -5.93 2.63 38.47
CA ALA A 280 -4.88 3.44 39.07
C ALA A 280 -5.44 4.68 39.79
N ALA A 281 -4.77 5.05 40.89
CA ALA A 281 -5.12 6.19 41.73
C ALA A 281 -4.72 7.54 41.10
N THR A 282 -5.26 8.62 41.65
CA THR A 282 -5.00 10.02 41.23
C THR A 282 -3.50 10.33 41.14
N SER A 283 -2.65 9.70 41.96
CA SER A 283 -1.19 9.88 41.95
C SER A 283 -0.50 9.50 40.63
N TYR A 284 -1.17 8.71 39.78
CA TYR A 284 -0.69 8.32 38.45
C TYR A 284 -1.16 9.27 37.34
N ILE A 285 -1.88 10.33 37.69
CA ILE A 285 -2.15 11.48 36.83
C ILE A 285 -1.11 12.54 37.14
N THR A 286 -0.17 12.79 36.22
CA THR A 286 0.97 13.70 36.45
C THR A 286 1.01 14.84 35.43
N GLY A 287 1.55 16.00 35.85
CA GLY A 287 1.76 17.16 34.98
C GLY A 287 0.52 17.97 34.59
N LEU A 288 -0.62 17.71 35.23
CA LEU A 288 -1.86 18.48 35.06
C LEU A 288 -2.13 19.48 36.20
N SER A 289 -1.32 19.50 37.27
CA SER A 289 -1.50 20.41 38.41
C SER A 289 -2.93 20.38 38.98
N LEU A 290 -3.37 19.19 39.38
CA LEU A 290 -4.75 18.92 39.79
C LEU A 290 -5.19 19.72 41.02
N ILE A 291 -6.44 20.18 41.01
CA ILE A 291 -7.08 20.90 42.11
C ILE A 291 -8.39 20.17 42.52
N ASN A 292 -8.68 20.14 43.83
CA ASN A 292 -9.95 19.65 44.42
C ASN A 292 -10.31 18.18 44.19
N ALA A 293 -9.35 17.25 44.28
CA ALA A 293 -9.52 15.81 44.02
C ALA A 293 -10.32 15.01 45.08
N THR A 294 -11.52 15.48 45.49
CA THR A 294 -12.37 14.75 46.46
C THR A 294 -13.43 13.89 45.77
N GLY A 295 -14.02 14.35 44.66
CA GLY A 295 -14.95 13.57 43.83
C GLY A 295 -14.59 13.61 42.35
N PHE A 296 -14.16 14.79 41.89
CA PHE A 296 -13.46 15.02 40.63
C PHE A 296 -12.40 16.09 40.86
N ALA A 297 -11.32 16.07 40.09
CA ALA A 297 -10.34 17.13 40.05
C ALA A 297 -10.57 18.05 38.85
N THR A 298 -9.98 19.24 38.92
CA THR A 298 -9.93 20.21 37.82
C THR A 298 -8.49 20.59 37.50
N SER A 299 -8.26 21.13 36.31
CA SER A 299 -6.97 21.66 35.86
C SER A 299 -7.20 22.83 34.92
N ALA A 300 -6.33 23.84 34.94
CA ALA A 300 -6.34 24.91 33.95
C ALA A 300 -6.10 24.42 32.50
N GLN A 301 -5.59 23.20 32.34
CA GLN A 301 -5.33 22.55 31.05
C GLN A 301 -6.54 21.77 30.52
N VAL A 302 -7.60 21.60 31.33
CA VAL A 302 -8.74 20.74 31.03
C VAL A 302 -10.04 21.53 31.09
N THR A 303 -10.71 21.65 29.95
CA THR A 303 -12.11 22.08 29.86
C THR A 303 -12.99 20.84 30.03
N GLY A 304 -13.20 20.45 31.29
CA GLY A 304 -13.84 19.20 31.69
C GLY A 304 -13.44 18.81 33.11
N ASN A 305 -13.85 17.63 33.55
CA ASN A 305 -13.54 17.07 34.86
C ASN A 305 -12.54 15.92 34.76
N ILE A 306 -11.74 15.73 35.81
CA ILE A 306 -10.72 14.69 35.88
C ILE A 306 -11.10 13.72 37.00
N TYR A 307 -11.22 12.44 36.68
CA TYR A 307 -11.70 11.39 37.58
C TYR A 307 -10.64 10.32 37.77
N ALA A 308 -10.48 9.81 38.99
CA ALA A 308 -9.59 8.69 39.30
C ALA A 308 -10.20 7.72 40.32
N ALA A 309 -9.67 6.50 40.38
CA ALA A 309 -10.24 5.38 41.12
C ALA A 309 -10.28 5.54 42.66
N ASP A 310 -9.46 6.42 43.23
CA ASP A 310 -9.37 6.68 44.68
C ASP A 310 -10.19 7.89 45.15
N MET A 311 -10.99 8.50 44.26
CA MET A 311 -11.89 9.60 44.59
C MET A 311 -13.19 9.08 45.26
N ALA A 312 -13.95 9.97 45.91
CA ALA A 312 -15.18 9.61 46.59
C ALA A 312 -16.28 9.08 45.64
N ASP A 313 -17.18 8.28 46.18
CA ASP A 313 -18.34 7.77 45.45
C ASP A 313 -19.20 8.91 44.85
N PRO A 314 -19.75 8.72 43.64
CA PRO A 314 -19.81 7.47 42.84
C PRO A 314 -18.66 7.31 41.82
N THR A 315 -17.56 8.06 41.93
CA THR A 315 -16.51 8.09 40.90
C THR A 315 -15.87 6.71 40.63
N PRO A 316 -15.48 5.91 41.63
CA PRO A 316 -14.81 4.62 41.39
C PRO A 316 -15.67 3.62 40.61
N ILE A 317 -16.98 3.52 40.94
CA ILE A 317 -17.90 2.59 40.28
C ILE A 317 -18.21 3.03 38.85
N ASN A 318 -18.35 4.35 38.61
CA ASN A 318 -18.56 4.91 37.29
C ASN A 318 -17.34 4.67 36.38
N LEU A 319 -16.12 4.88 36.91
CA LEU A 319 -14.89 4.60 36.17
C LEU A 319 -14.69 3.11 35.89
N THR A 320 -15.02 2.24 36.84
CA THR A 320 -14.98 0.79 36.62
C THR A 320 -15.90 0.40 35.45
N THR A 321 -17.09 0.98 35.41
CA THR A 321 -18.05 0.77 34.30
C THR A 321 -17.47 1.29 32.97
N ALA A 322 -16.91 2.51 32.96
CA ALA A 322 -16.31 3.09 31.77
C ALA A 322 -15.14 2.26 31.22
N VAL A 323 -14.24 1.78 32.07
CA VAL A 323 -13.09 0.94 31.67
C VAL A 323 -13.55 -0.42 31.13
N ASN A 324 -14.60 -0.99 31.72
CA ASN A 324 -15.21 -2.21 31.19
C ASN A 324 -15.82 -1.96 29.81
N ASN A 325 -16.56 -0.86 29.63
CA ASN A 325 -17.11 -0.51 28.32
C ASN A 325 -16.02 -0.20 27.28
N MET A 326 -14.90 0.43 27.66
CA MET A 326 -13.75 0.59 26.78
C MET A 326 -13.19 -0.77 26.32
N THR A 327 -13.07 -1.72 27.24
CA THR A 327 -12.61 -3.08 26.92
C THR A 327 -13.60 -3.80 26.00
N THR A 328 -14.91 -3.65 26.24
CA THR A 328 -15.97 -4.16 25.37
C THR A 328 -15.90 -3.54 23.97
N ALA A 329 -15.77 -2.22 23.87
CA ALA A 329 -15.63 -1.50 22.61
C ALA A 329 -14.39 -1.94 21.82
N TYR A 330 -13.25 -2.11 22.50
CA TYR A 330 -12.04 -2.66 21.90
C TYR A 330 -12.30 -4.06 21.31
N ASN A 331 -12.92 -4.95 22.08
CA ASN A 331 -13.19 -6.33 21.64
C ASN A 331 -14.23 -6.38 20.52
N ASP A 332 -15.24 -5.51 20.54
CA ASP A 332 -16.22 -5.35 19.46
C ASP A 332 -15.52 -4.90 18.17
N ALA A 333 -14.73 -3.83 18.21
CA ALA A 333 -13.97 -3.34 17.07
C ALA A 333 -12.99 -4.38 16.52
N ALA A 334 -12.25 -5.08 17.40
CA ALA A 334 -11.31 -6.14 17.02
C ALA A 334 -12.02 -7.40 16.47
N GLY A 335 -13.25 -7.65 16.92
CA GLY A 335 -14.06 -8.81 16.57
C GLY A 335 -14.87 -8.66 15.29
N ARG A 336 -14.92 -7.47 14.68
CA ARG A 336 -15.60 -7.26 13.41
C ARG A 336 -15.02 -8.20 12.34
N LEU A 337 -15.90 -8.90 11.63
CA LEU A 337 -15.54 -9.88 10.61
C LEU A 337 -15.74 -9.31 9.21
N SER A 338 -15.17 -10.01 8.22
CA SER A 338 -15.33 -9.69 6.79
C SER A 338 -14.84 -8.27 6.45
N PRO A 339 -13.52 -7.99 6.56
CA PRO A 339 -12.99 -6.68 6.21
C PRO A 339 -13.23 -6.36 4.74
N ASP A 340 -13.53 -5.09 4.47
CA ASP A 340 -13.63 -4.55 3.13
C ASP A 340 -12.24 -4.41 2.50
N PHE A 341 -11.29 -3.96 3.31
CA PHE A 341 -9.89 -3.77 2.91
C PHE A 341 -9.00 -4.66 3.75
N LEU A 342 -8.19 -5.49 3.09
CA LEU A 342 -7.25 -6.40 3.73
C LEU A 342 -5.82 -6.00 3.35
N GLU A 343 -4.96 -5.83 4.35
CA GLU A 343 -3.54 -5.50 4.21
C GLU A 343 -3.27 -4.32 3.26
N LEU A 344 -4.14 -3.30 3.28
CA LEU A 344 -4.04 -2.15 2.39
C LEU A 344 -2.68 -1.47 2.53
N GLY A 345 -1.96 -1.34 1.41
CA GLY A 345 -0.62 -0.76 1.39
C GLY A 345 0.42 -1.52 2.24
N THR A 346 0.15 -2.79 2.55
CA THR A 346 1.01 -3.65 3.39
C THR A 346 1.40 -2.96 4.71
N GLY A 347 0.44 -2.24 5.31
CA GLY A 347 0.63 -1.47 6.53
C GLY A 347 1.14 -0.05 6.34
N ASN A 348 1.62 0.37 5.15
CA ASN A 348 1.91 1.77 4.86
C ASN A 348 0.74 2.43 4.13
N ILE A 349 0.06 3.35 4.81
CA ILE A 349 -1.12 4.02 4.28
C ILE A 349 -0.91 5.50 3.95
N GLY A 350 0.33 5.99 3.97
CA GLY A 350 0.63 7.40 3.67
C GLY A 350 0.16 7.81 2.27
N GLY A 351 -0.43 9.01 2.16
CA GLY A 351 -0.93 9.56 0.88
C GLY A 351 -2.25 8.97 0.39
N ARG A 352 -2.86 8.04 1.13
CA ARG A 352 -4.10 7.37 0.71
C ARG A 352 -5.35 8.16 1.10
N THR A 353 -6.40 7.99 0.30
CA THR A 353 -7.79 8.30 0.69
C THR A 353 -8.47 7.01 1.15
N LEU A 354 -9.04 7.03 2.36
CA LEU A 354 -9.69 5.93 3.04
C LEU A 354 -11.21 6.13 2.99
N THR A 355 -11.89 5.32 2.20
CA THR A 355 -13.36 5.30 2.07
C THR A 355 -14.01 4.54 3.22
N PRO A 356 -15.34 4.67 3.44
CA PRO A 356 -16.01 3.97 4.53
C PRO A 356 -15.79 2.45 4.48
N GLY A 357 -15.73 1.83 5.65
CA GLY A 357 -15.66 0.36 5.75
C GLY A 357 -14.75 -0.16 6.86
N LEU A 358 -14.65 -1.49 6.89
CA LEU A 358 -13.82 -2.25 7.80
C LEU A 358 -12.45 -2.53 7.16
N TYR A 359 -11.39 -2.09 7.81
CA TYR A 359 -10.02 -2.31 7.39
C TYR A 359 -9.31 -3.26 8.36
N LYS A 360 -8.46 -4.13 7.82
CA LYS A 360 -7.70 -5.08 8.62
C LYS A 360 -6.24 -5.20 8.19
N TRP A 361 -5.36 -5.11 9.18
CA TRP A 361 -3.93 -5.46 9.07
C TRP A 361 -3.54 -6.43 10.17
N THR A 362 -2.83 -7.48 9.79
CA THR A 362 -2.19 -8.43 10.71
C THR A 362 -0.83 -7.94 11.20
N THR A 363 -0.35 -6.80 10.69
CA THR A 363 0.89 -6.14 11.05
C THR A 363 0.66 -4.78 11.71
N SER A 364 1.75 -4.09 12.05
CA SER A 364 1.72 -2.66 12.36
C SER A 364 1.31 -1.83 11.13
N VAL A 365 0.75 -0.65 11.38
CA VAL A 365 0.39 0.35 10.38
C VAL A 365 1.21 1.62 10.59
N THR A 366 1.69 2.19 9.49
CA THR A 366 2.48 3.43 9.43
C THR A 366 1.79 4.47 8.55
N ILE A 367 1.85 5.73 8.98
CA ILE A 367 1.30 6.89 8.28
C ILE A 367 2.44 7.91 8.07
N PRO A 368 3.33 7.68 7.08
CA PRO A 368 4.48 8.54 6.83
C PRO A 368 4.17 9.82 6.03
N ALA A 369 2.96 9.91 5.46
CA ALA A 369 2.47 11.07 4.71
C ALA A 369 0.98 11.25 4.98
N SER A 370 0.46 12.47 4.81
CA SER A 370 -0.94 12.81 5.14
C SER A 370 -1.93 11.89 4.44
N ILE A 371 -3.03 11.59 5.14
CA ILE A 371 -4.12 10.75 4.64
C ILE A 371 -5.43 11.54 4.65
N THR A 372 -6.36 11.08 3.83
CA THR A 372 -7.73 11.60 3.80
C THR A 372 -8.68 10.49 4.20
N ILE A 373 -9.61 10.77 5.11
CA ILE A 373 -10.74 9.90 5.43
C ILE A 373 -11.97 10.55 4.80
N SER A 374 -12.56 9.87 3.82
CA SER A 374 -13.54 10.47 2.90
C SER A 374 -14.81 9.64 2.86
N GLY A 375 -15.93 10.25 3.25
CA GLY A 375 -17.26 9.66 3.20
C GLY A 375 -18.30 10.63 3.73
N GLY A 376 -19.55 10.20 3.78
CA GLY A 376 -20.67 10.96 4.31
C GLY A 376 -20.63 11.10 5.84
N ALA A 377 -21.56 11.89 6.37
CA ALA A 377 -21.64 12.18 7.81
C ALA A 377 -21.98 10.96 8.66
N ASP A 378 -22.72 10.00 8.13
CA ASP A 378 -23.18 8.80 8.85
C ASP A 378 -22.35 7.55 8.53
N ASP A 379 -21.34 7.69 7.66
CA ASP A 379 -20.44 6.60 7.30
C ASP A 379 -19.51 6.24 8.48
N VAL A 380 -19.07 4.97 8.52
CA VAL A 380 -18.27 4.41 9.62
C VAL A 380 -16.97 3.82 9.10
N TRP A 381 -15.89 4.06 9.84
CA TRP A 381 -14.57 3.48 9.62
C TRP A 381 -14.12 2.71 10.84
N ILE A 382 -13.71 1.46 10.63
CA ILE A 382 -13.09 0.66 11.69
C ILE A 382 -11.76 0.13 11.16
N PHE A 383 -10.66 0.52 11.79
CA PHE A 383 -9.31 0.10 11.46
C PHE A 383 -8.83 -0.92 12.51
N GLN A 384 -8.72 -2.19 12.13
CA GLN A 384 -8.19 -3.26 12.96
C GLN A 384 -6.69 -3.43 12.71
N ILE A 385 -5.87 -3.18 13.73
CA ILE A 385 -4.42 -3.21 13.64
C ILE A 385 -3.88 -4.19 14.69
N SER A 386 -3.30 -5.31 14.23
CA SER A 386 -2.71 -6.33 15.12
C SER A 386 -1.33 -5.94 15.68
N GLY A 387 -0.66 -4.96 15.08
CA GLY A 387 0.57 -4.37 15.62
C GLY A 387 0.37 -2.97 16.17
N ASP A 388 1.39 -2.14 16.01
CA ASP A 388 1.40 -0.74 16.40
C ASP A 388 0.77 0.17 15.34
N LEU A 389 0.28 1.34 15.75
CA LEU A 389 -0.08 2.44 14.86
C LEU A 389 0.93 3.57 15.02
N LEU A 390 1.68 3.89 13.96
CA LEU A 390 2.70 4.92 13.96
C LEU A 390 2.39 6.01 12.93
N MET A 391 2.21 7.24 13.38
CA MET A 391 2.05 8.41 12.52
C MET A 391 3.28 9.30 12.63
N SER A 392 3.86 9.66 11.48
CA SER A 392 5.08 10.47 11.45
C SER A 392 4.85 11.92 11.86
N ASN A 393 5.94 12.62 12.13
CA ASN A 393 5.92 14.05 12.51
C ASN A 393 5.28 14.90 11.40
N ALA A 394 4.54 15.94 11.78
CA ALA A 394 3.89 16.90 10.89
C ALA A 394 2.92 16.30 9.85
N VAL A 395 2.58 15.02 9.96
CA VAL A 395 1.57 14.36 9.13
C VAL A 395 0.18 14.74 9.63
N ASN A 396 -0.81 14.84 8.74
CA ASN A 396 -2.19 15.15 9.12
C ASN A 396 -3.17 14.11 8.57
N MET A 397 -4.14 13.73 9.39
CA MET A 397 -5.39 13.11 8.96
C MET A 397 -6.37 14.21 8.58
N THR A 398 -7.04 14.08 7.44
CA THR A 398 -8.01 15.08 6.95
C THR A 398 -9.35 14.42 6.70
N LEU A 399 -10.43 15.03 7.17
CA LEU A 399 -11.80 14.57 6.92
C LEU A 399 -12.37 15.27 5.69
N SER A 400 -13.07 14.53 4.84
CA SER A 400 -13.74 15.08 3.65
C SER A 400 -15.07 14.36 3.37
N GLY A 401 -15.92 14.96 2.53
CA GLY A 401 -17.23 14.40 2.16
C GLY A 401 -18.32 14.50 3.24
N GLY A 402 -17.98 15.01 4.42
CA GLY A 402 -18.86 15.04 5.60
C GLY A 402 -18.45 14.08 6.71
N ALA A 403 -17.41 13.27 6.51
CA ALA A 403 -16.89 12.34 7.51
C ALA A 403 -16.68 13.02 8.87
N GLN A 404 -17.02 12.31 9.95
CA GLN A 404 -16.96 12.83 11.32
C GLN A 404 -16.07 11.94 12.20
N ALA A 405 -15.20 12.55 13.01
CA ALA A 405 -14.32 11.86 13.95
C ALA A 405 -15.04 10.87 14.87
N LYS A 406 -16.27 11.17 15.29
CA LYS A 406 -17.08 10.28 16.14
C LYS A 406 -17.42 8.91 15.51
N ASN A 407 -17.31 8.78 14.19
CA ASN A 407 -17.60 7.54 13.46
C ASN A 407 -16.34 6.81 12.98
N ILE A 408 -15.16 7.24 13.43
CA ILE A 408 -13.86 6.68 13.04
C ILE A 408 -13.25 5.99 14.25
N PHE A 409 -12.99 4.68 14.14
CA PHE A 409 -12.49 3.86 15.23
C PHE A 409 -11.18 3.17 14.83
N TRP A 410 -10.14 3.38 15.62
CA TRP A 410 -8.84 2.75 15.46
C TRP A 410 -8.62 1.76 16.59
N GLN A 411 -8.78 0.47 16.30
CA GLN A 411 -8.45 -0.60 17.23
C GLN A 411 -6.99 -1.01 17.03
N VAL A 412 -6.17 -0.84 18.07
CA VAL A 412 -4.71 -1.07 18.01
C VAL A 412 -4.31 -2.07 19.09
N ALA A 413 -3.77 -3.22 18.70
CA ALA A 413 -3.32 -4.24 19.65
C ALA A 413 -1.95 -3.93 20.25
N GLY A 414 -1.09 -3.23 19.51
CA GLY A 414 0.16 -2.64 19.99
C GLY A 414 -0.06 -1.26 20.60
N GLN A 415 0.93 -0.38 20.47
CA GLN A 415 0.85 1.02 20.89
C GLN A 415 0.43 1.94 19.74
N ALA A 416 -0.26 3.04 20.07
CA ALA A 416 -0.51 4.12 19.14
C ALA A 416 0.45 5.29 19.42
N THR A 417 1.19 5.76 18.42
CA THR A 417 2.15 6.86 18.54
C THR A 417 1.92 7.89 17.44
N PHE A 418 1.68 9.13 17.86
CA PHE A 418 1.47 10.27 16.98
C PHE A 418 2.67 11.20 17.10
N GLY A 419 3.41 11.35 15.98
CA GLY A 419 4.63 12.12 15.90
C GLY A 419 4.44 13.61 16.21
N THR A 420 5.54 14.33 16.42
CA THR A 420 5.50 15.75 16.76
C THR A 420 4.69 16.55 15.75
N THR A 421 3.90 17.52 16.23
CA THR A 421 3.06 18.41 15.41
C THR A 421 2.14 17.71 14.40
N SER A 422 1.83 16.42 14.60
CA SER A 422 0.87 15.69 13.76
C SER A 422 -0.58 16.00 14.15
N HIS A 423 -1.54 15.71 13.26
CA HIS A 423 -2.97 15.83 13.56
C HIS A 423 -3.72 14.52 13.30
N ALA A 424 -4.37 13.99 14.34
CA ALA A 424 -5.13 12.74 14.29
C ALA A 424 -6.64 12.97 14.37
N GLU A 425 -7.40 12.08 13.73
CA GLU A 425 -8.86 12.10 13.67
C GLU A 425 -9.42 10.74 14.11
N GLY A 426 -10.36 10.75 15.04
CA GLY A 426 -11.11 9.57 15.46
C GLY A 426 -10.83 9.04 16.88
N ILE A 427 -11.47 7.92 17.19
CA ILE A 427 -11.44 7.27 18.50
C ILE A 427 -10.37 6.17 18.49
N ILE A 428 -9.35 6.31 19.34
CA ILE A 428 -8.28 5.33 19.48
C ILE A 428 -8.62 4.38 20.64
N LEU A 429 -8.81 3.10 20.31
CA LEU A 429 -8.99 1.98 21.24
C LEU A 429 -7.69 1.17 21.27
N SER A 430 -6.78 1.49 22.19
CA SER A 430 -5.47 0.84 22.32
C SER A 430 -5.48 -0.23 23.41
N MET A 431 -4.99 -1.43 23.11
CA MET A 431 -4.72 -2.47 24.11
C MET A 431 -3.51 -2.12 24.98
N THR A 432 -2.61 -1.28 24.49
CA THR A 432 -1.46 -0.80 25.26
C THR A 432 -1.51 0.72 25.42
N GLY A 433 -0.41 1.41 25.16
CA GLY A 433 -0.26 2.84 25.37
C GLY A 433 -0.73 3.67 24.18
N ILE A 434 -1.01 4.94 24.47
CA ILE A 434 -1.21 5.99 23.46
C ILE A 434 -0.25 7.12 23.79
N THR A 435 0.60 7.51 22.83
CA THR A 435 1.55 8.61 22.98
C THR A 435 1.29 9.67 21.93
N LEU A 436 0.99 10.89 22.36
CA LEU A 436 1.01 12.07 21.51
C LEU A 436 2.31 12.82 21.82
N GLN A 437 3.22 12.88 20.86
CA GLN A 437 4.48 13.60 21.00
C GLN A 437 4.25 15.11 20.96
N THR A 438 5.31 15.88 21.22
CA THR A 438 5.28 17.33 21.35
C THR A 438 4.44 18.01 20.26
N GLY A 439 3.39 18.72 20.68
CA GLY A 439 2.58 19.54 19.78
C GLY A 439 1.64 18.77 18.85
N ALA A 440 1.57 17.43 18.95
CA ALA A 440 0.54 16.68 18.23
C ALA A 440 -0.86 17.08 18.70
N SER A 441 -1.85 16.95 17.82
CA SER A 441 -3.24 17.31 18.08
C SER A 441 -4.20 16.22 17.65
N MET A 442 -5.40 16.22 18.22
CA MET A 442 -6.42 15.21 17.92
C MET A 442 -7.84 15.77 18.07
N ASN A 443 -8.70 15.45 17.10
CA ASN A 443 -10.15 15.49 17.27
C ASN A 443 -10.64 14.05 17.44
N GLY A 444 -11.01 13.67 18.64
CA GLY A 444 -11.15 12.25 18.94
C GLY A 444 -11.17 11.88 20.42
N ARG A 445 -10.82 10.63 20.67
CA ARG A 445 -10.68 10.08 22.02
C ARG A 445 -9.44 9.21 22.10
N ALA A 446 -8.75 9.24 23.24
CA ALA A 446 -7.67 8.31 23.53
C ALA A 446 -8.11 7.37 24.66
N LEU A 447 -8.42 6.13 24.30
CA LEU A 447 -8.91 5.10 25.22
C LEU A 447 -7.86 3.98 25.28
N ALA A 448 -7.05 3.99 26.34
CA ALA A 448 -5.88 3.13 26.49
C ALA A 448 -6.05 2.12 27.64
N GLN A 449 -5.82 0.83 27.36
CA GLN A 449 -5.80 -0.18 28.40
C GLN A 449 -4.51 -0.17 29.25
N THR A 450 -3.52 0.66 28.92
CA THR A 450 -2.41 0.99 29.82
C THR A 450 -2.32 2.50 30.08
N ALA A 451 -1.36 3.20 29.49
CA ALA A 451 -1.02 4.58 29.79
C ALA A 451 -1.27 5.51 28.60
N ILE A 452 -1.59 6.77 28.91
CA ILE A 452 -1.63 7.86 27.95
C ILE A 452 -0.51 8.84 28.28
N VAL A 453 0.30 9.19 27.29
CA VAL A 453 1.39 10.16 27.42
C VAL A 453 1.16 11.34 26.47
N LEU A 454 1.24 12.54 27.03
CA LEU A 454 1.04 13.81 26.35
C LEU A 454 2.25 14.73 26.54
N ASP A 455 2.53 15.51 25.51
CA ASP A 455 3.47 16.61 25.53
C ASP A 455 2.93 17.77 24.68
N SER A 456 2.47 18.83 25.35
CA SER A 456 2.05 20.08 24.70
C SER A 456 0.94 19.88 23.65
N ASN A 457 -0.04 19.02 23.94
CA ASN A 457 -1.03 18.58 22.94
C ASN A 457 -2.34 19.35 23.01
N ALA A 458 -3.03 19.45 21.88
CA ALA A 458 -4.42 19.91 21.80
C ALA A 458 -5.32 18.73 21.46
N VAL A 459 -6.18 18.31 22.39
CA VAL A 459 -7.07 17.15 22.21
C VAL A 459 -8.51 17.57 22.49
N THR A 460 -9.39 17.38 21.50
CA THR A 460 -10.79 17.81 21.57
C THR A 460 -11.71 16.63 21.37
N GLN A 461 -12.66 16.47 22.28
CA GLN A 461 -13.70 15.45 22.20
C GLN A 461 -14.61 15.69 20.97
N PRO A 462 -14.89 14.66 20.16
CA PRO A 462 -15.76 14.82 19.00
C PRO A 462 -17.22 15.03 19.43
N GLN A 463 -17.95 15.86 18.67
CA GLN A 463 -19.38 16.13 18.85
C GLN A 463 -20.26 15.08 18.18
#